data_AF-A0A1B6CN66-F1
#
_entry.id   AF-A0A1B6CN66-F1
#
_cell.length_a   1.000
_cell.length_b   1.000
_cell.length_c   1.000
_cell.angle_alpha   90.00
_cell.angle_beta   90.00
_cell.angle_gamma   90.00
#
_symmetry.space_group_name_H-M   'P 1'
#
loop_
_entity.id
_entity.type
_entity.pdbx_description
1 polymer ?
#
loop_
_entity_poly.entity_id
_entity_poly.type
_entity_poly.pdbx_seq_one_letter_code
_entity_poly.pdbx_strand_id
1 'polypeptide(L)'
;QIVYFIQTLNMNYYFMLILSDSLKSLFFQTVVFKNNGVNFVQFLQEIATEQQFEVTYVDIEEKSVTGQHQCLVQLSTLPVAVCHGCGNSSKEAQTAAALNALEYLKIMTRK
;
A
#
# COMPACT_ATOMS: atom_id res chain seq x y z
N GLN A 1 15.18 -16.47 -16.58
CA GLN A 1 15.64 -16.35 -15.18
C GLN A 1 14.81 -15.39 -14.32
N ILE A 2 13.75 -14.75 -14.82
CA ILE A 2 12.90 -13.84 -14.03
C ILE A 2 11.65 -14.55 -13.44
N VAL A 3 11.29 -15.72 -13.97
CA VAL A 3 10.09 -16.47 -13.55
C VAL A 3 10.26 -17.18 -12.19
N TYR A 4 11.49 -17.43 -11.74
CA TYR A 4 11.75 -18.18 -10.50
C TYR A 4 11.74 -17.34 -9.21
N PHE A 5 11.76 -16.00 -9.30
CA PHE A 5 11.71 -15.17 -8.10
C PHE A 5 10.31 -15.12 -7.47
N ILE A 6 9.26 -15.37 -8.26
CA ILE A 6 7.88 -15.43 -7.79
C ILE A 6 7.59 -16.74 -7.03
N GLN A 7 8.36 -17.81 -7.28
CA GLN A 7 8.07 -19.13 -6.70
C GLN A 7 8.74 -19.38 -5.34
N THR A 8 9.85 -18.71 -5.01
CA THR A 8 10.48 -18.80 -3.67
C THR A 8 9.82 -17.89 -2.63
N LEU A 9 9.02 -16.94 -3.10
CA LEU A 9 8.25 -16.03 -2.27
C LEU A 9 6.98 -16.70 -1.68
N ASN A 10 6.58 -17.88 -2.18
CA ASN A 10 5.33 -18.58 -1.84
C ASN A 10 5.23 -19.16 -0.41
N MET A 11 6.18 -18.93 0.50
CA MET A 11 6.10 -19.37 1.91
C MET A 11 6.01 -18.23 2.93
N ASN A 12 6.07 -16.95 2.51
CA ASN A 12 5.93 -15.81 3.42
C ASN A 12 4.61 -15.01 3.24
N TYR A 13 3.84 -15.25 2.18
CA TYR A 13 2.58 -14.51 1.92
C TYR A 13 1.42 -14.91 2.84
N TYR A 14 1.50 -16.09 3.47
CA TYR A 14 0.50 -16.49 4.46
C TYR A 14 0.53 -15.64 5.73
N PHE A 15 1.64 -14.96 6.03
CA PHE A 15 1.74 -14.11 7.22
C PHE A 15 1.10 -12.72 7.02
N MET A 16 0.94 -12.26 5.78
CA MET A 16 0.31 -10.96 5.47
C MET A 16 -1.21 -11.05 5.25
N LEU A 17 -1.74 -12.26 5.06
CA LEU A 17 -3.18 -12.54 4.88
C LEU A 17 -3.97 -12.72 6.19
N ILE A 18 -3.33 -12.57 7.36
CA ILE A 18 -3.99 -12.64 8.68
C ILE A 18 -3.76 -11.35 9.45
N LEU A 19 -4.25 -10.22 8.92
CA LEU A 19 -4.48 -9.02 9.73
C LEU A 19 -5.98 -8.74 9.71
N SER A 20 -6.60 -9.33 10.73
CA SER A 20 -8.02 -9.55 10.99
C SER A 20 -8.91 -8.30 10.92
N ASP A 21 -10.22 -8.54 10.85
CA ASP A 21 -11.36 -7.60 10.99
C ASP A 21 -11.23 -6.51 12.08
N SER A 22 -10.25 -6.63 12.97
CA SER A 22 -9.79 -5.62 13.91
C SER A 22 -9.32 -4.31 13.24
N LEU A 23 -8.74 -4.36 12.03
CA LEU A 23 -8.35 -3.17 11.25
C LEU A 23 -9.54 -2.41 10.67
N LYS A 24 -10.67 -3.09 10.49
CA LYS A 24 -11.95 -2.52 10.03
C LYS A 24 -12.51 -1.50 11.02
N SER A 25 -12.23 -1.67 12.32
CA SER A 25 -12.61 -0.72 13.37
C SER A 25 -11.72 0.53 13.37
N LEU A 26 -10.42 0.37 13.07
CA LEU A 26 -9.50 1.50 12.87
C LEU A 26 -9.85 2.31 11.61
N PHE A 27 -10.37 1.62 10.58
CA PHE A 27 -10.93 2.22 9.36
C PHE A 27 -12.00 3.28 9.65
N PHE A 28 -12.79 3.11 10.72
CA PHE A 28 -13.84 4.06 11.09
C PHE A 28 -13.28 5.41 11.56
N GLN A 29 -12.05 5.46 12.09
CA GLN A 29 -11.37 6.71 12.46
C GLN A 29 -10.64 7.37 11.28
N THR A 30 -10.04 6.60 10.38
CA THR A 30 -9.44 7.13 9.14
C THR A 30 -10.52 7.75 8.23
N VAL A 31 -11.74 7.20 8.25
CA VAL A 31 -12.91 7.79 7.56
C VAL A 31 -13.31 9.15 8.16
N VAL A 32 -13.03 9.45 9.43
CA VAL A 32 -13.28 10.79 10.01
C VAL A 32 -12.32 11.85 9.44
N PHE A 33 -11.18 11.44 8.87
CA PHE A 33 -10.32 12.33 8.08
C PHE A 33 -10.85 12.60 6.65
N LYS A 34 -12.01 12.06 6.25
CA LYS A 34 -12.64 12.31 4.93
C LYS A 34 -13.20 13.73 4.73
N ASN A 35 -12.95 14.69 5.63
CA ASN A 35 -13.42 16.06 5.44
C ASN A 35 -12.36 17.09 5.00
N ASN A 36 -11.06 16.77 4.97
CA ASN A 36 -10.03 17.75 4.65
C ASN A 36 -9.00 17.26 3.61
N GLY A 37 -9.40 16.96 2.37
CA GLY A 37 -8.51 16.98 1.20
C GLY A 37 -7.10 16.36 1.31
N VAL A 38 -6.90 15.33 2.14
CA VAL A 38 -5.55 14.81 2.45
C VAL A 38 -5.05 14.04 1.24
N ASN A 39 -3.93 14.49 0.66
CA ASN A 39 -3.27 13.81 -0.44
C ASN A 39 -2.30 12.76 0.12
N PHE A 40 -2.76 11.52 0.27
CA PHE A 40 -1.96 10.43 0.83
C PHE A 40 -0.69 10.11 0.02
N VAL A 41 -0.73 10.31 -1.30
CA VAL A 41 0.44 10.12 -2.18
C VAL A 41 1.54 11.13 -1.81
N GLN A 42 1.16 12.39 -1.64
CA GLN A 42 2.10 13.45 -1.23
C GLN A 42 2.62 13.20 0.19
N PHE A 43 1.74 12.86 1.12
CA PHE A 43 2.14 12.62 2.51
C PHE A 43 3.11 11.43 2.64
N LEU A 44 2.88 10.34 1.91
CA LEU A 44 3.81 9.22 1.85
C LEU A 44 5.18 9.63 1.27
N GLN A 45 5.19 10.50 0.25
CA GLN A 45 6.42 11.01 -0.34
C GLN A 45 7.21 11.91 0.61
N GLU A 46 6.53 12.73 1.42
CA GLU A 46 7.15 13.55 2.46
C GLU A 46 7.85 12.67 3.49
N ILE A 47 7.17 11.64 4.02
CA ILE A 47 7.76 10.66 4.95
C ILE A 47 8.94 9.93 4.31
N ALA A 48 8.81 9.52 3.05
CA ALA A 48 9.88 8.85 2.32
C ALA A 48 11.15 9.71 2.23
N THR A 49 10.96 11.01 1.98
CA THR A 49 12.05 11.99 1.94
C THR A 49 12.71 12.14 3.31
N GLU A 50 11.92 12.27 4.38
CA GLU A 50 12.42 12.40 5.75
C GLU A 50 13.17 11.15 6.23
N GLN A 51 12.63 9.96 5.91
CA GLN A 51 13.18 8.66 6.34
C GLN A 51 14.17 8.06 5.34
N GLN A 52 14.49 8.79 4.27
CA GLN A 52 15.46 8.43 3.25
C GLN A 52 15.20 7.06 2.59
N PHE A 53 13.93 6.79 2.25
CA PHE A 53 13.55 5.67 1.39
C PHE A 53 12.86 6.16 0.12
N GLU A 54 12.81 5.30 -0.88
CA GLU A 54 12.19 5.56 -2.18
C GLU A 54 10.79 4.96 -2.22
N VAL A 55 9.89 5.68 -2.90
CA VAL A 55 8.50 5.24 -3.16
C VAL A 55 8.35 5.09 -4.67
N THR A 56 8.02 3.89 -5.12
CA THR A 56 7.77 3.61 -6.54
C THR A 56 6.34 3.14 -6.74
N TYR A 57 5.59 3.86 -7.57
CA TYR A 57 4.25 3.45 -7.99
C TYR A 57 4.31 2.67 -9.29
N VAL A 58 3.63 1.53 -9.33
CA VAL A 58 3.51 0.65 -10.50
C VAL A 58 2.03 0.43 -10.75
N ASP A 59 1.51 1.12 -11.76
CA ASP A 59 0.14 0.90 -12.22
C ASP A 59 0.05 -0.46 -12.92
N ILE A 60 -1.01 -1.20 -12.65
CA ILE A 60 -1.28 -2.49 -13.31
C ILE A 60 -2.22 -2.21 -14.48
N GLU A 61 -1.81 -2.61 -15.68
CA GLU A 61 -2.59 -2.39 -16.91
C GLU A 61 -3.92 -3.13 -16.85
N GLU A 62 -3.92 -4.34 -16.29
CA GLU A 62 -5.11 -5.17 -16.12
C GLU A 62 -6.04 -4.61 -15.04
N LYS A 63 -7.33 -4.56 -15.40
CA LYS A 63 -8.38 -4.31 -14.42
C LYS A 63 -8.50 -5.48 -13.45
N SER A 64 -8.95 -5.17 -12.23
CA SER A 64 -9.35 -6.21 -11.28
C SER A 64 -10.51 -7.03 -11.84
N VAL A 65 -10.84 -8.15 -11.18
CA VAL A 65 -12.03 -8.95 -11.50
C VAL A 65 -13.34 -8.16 -11.42
N THR A 66 -13.35 -7.04 -10.71
CA THR A 66 -14.48 -6.10 -10.57
C THR A 66 -14.38 -4.90 -11.53
N GLY A 67 -13.39 -4.88 -12.43
CA GLY A 67 -13.21 -3.80 -13.42
C GLY A 67 -12.46 -2.57 -12.89
N GLN A 68 -11.84 -2.63 -11.71
CA GLN A 68 -11.16 -1.48 -11.10
C GLN A 68 -9.72 -1.32 -11.59
N HIS A 69 -9.22 -0.08 -11.59
CA HIS A 69 -7.79 0.19 -11.75
C HIS A 69 -7.04 -0.30 -10.52
N GLN A 70 -5.80 -0.72 -10.71
CA GLN A 70 -4.96 -1.26 -9.66
C GLN A 70 -3.58 -0.60 -9.70
N CYS A 71 -2.98 -0.45 -8.53
CA CYS A 71 -1.65 0.10 -8.38
C CYS A 71 -0.92 -0.63 -7.25
N LEU A 72 0.38 -0.83 -7.43
CA LEU A 72 1.30 -1.26 -6.39
C LEU A 72 2.18 -0.09 -6.00
N VAL A 73 2.41 0.10 -4.71
CA VAL A 73 3.44 1.01 -4.20
C VAL A 73 4.53 0.19 -3.52
N GLN A 74 5.77 0.39 -3.94
CA GLN A 74 6.94 -0.23 -3.35
C GLN A 74 7.70 0.80 -2.52
N LEU A 75 8.05 0.43 -1.28
CA LEU A 75 8.91 1.21 -0.38
C LEU A 75 10.28 0.54 -0.32
N SER A 76 11.36 1.28 -0.59
CA SER A 76 12.74 0.75 -0.50
C SER A 76 13.27 0.60 0.93
N THR A 77 12.37 0.41 1.90
CA THR A 77 12.70 0.09 3.29
C THR A 77 13.40 -1.28 3.40
N LEU A 78 13.94 -1.60 4.58
CA LEU A 78 14.48 -2.93 4.88
C LEU A 78 13.68 -3.60 6.01
N PRO A 79 12.92 -4.68 5.73
CA PRO A 79 12.72 -5.32 4.43
C PRO A 79 11.91 -4.44 3.46
N VAL A 80 12.05 -4.70 2.16
CA VAL A 80 11.27 -4.03 1.11
C VAL A 80 9.80 -4.34 1.32
N ALA A 81 8.95 -3.31 1.26
CA ALA A 81 7.51 -3.45 1.41
C ALA A 81 6.82 -3.11 0.10
N VAL A 82 5.77 -3.88 -0.23
CA VAL A 82 4.91 -3.61 -1.38
C VAL A 82 3.46 -3.60 -0.89
N CYS A 83 2.74 -2.53 -1.18
CA CYS A 83 1.33 -2.38 -0.83
C CYS A 83 0.49 -2.24 -2.10
N HIS A 84 -0.67 -2.90 -2.12
CA HIS A 84 -1.62 -2.84 -3.23
C HIS A 84 -2.74 -1.85 -2.95
N GLY A 85 -3.27 -1.22 -3.99
CA GLY A 85 -4.49 -0.41 -3.95
C GLY A 85 -5.31 -0.59 -5.22
N CYS A 86 -6.63 -0.43 -5.10
CA CYS A 86 -7.55 -0.41 -6.23
C CYS A 86 -8.51 0.79 -6.17
N GLY A 87 -9.02 1.21 -7.33
CA GLY A 87 -9.91 2.37 -7.43
C GLY A 87 -10.59 2.49 -8.79
N ASN A 88 -11.53 3.43 -8.91
CA ASN A 88 -12.26 3.63 -10.17
C ASN A 88 -11.39 4.35 -11.22
N SER A 89 -10.27 4.96 -10.79
CA SER A 89 -9.24 5.57 -11.61
C SER A 89 -7.84 5.15 -11.14
N SER A 90 -6.81 5.29 -12.00
CA SER A 90 -5.41 5.06 -11.60
C SER A 90 -5.02 5.93 -10.40
N LYS A 91 -5.45 7.21 -10.39
CA LYS A 91 -5.21 8.13 -9.26
C LYS A 91 -5.84 7.64 -7.95
N GLU A 92 -7.06 7.12 -8.00
CA GLU A 92 -7.71 6.52 -6.82
C GLU A 92 -6.97 5.26 -6.36
N ALA A 93 -6.51 4.41 -7.29
CA ALA A 93 -5.75 3.21 -6.97
C ALA A 93 -4.40 3.54 -6.32
N GLN A 94 -3.68 4.55 -6.82
CA GLN A 94 -2.45 5.08 -6.22
C GLN A 94 -2.70 5.66 -4.83
N THR A 95 -3.79 6.41 -4.67
CA THR A 95 -4.18 6.98 -3.37
C THR A 95 -4.48 5.88 -2.35
N ALA A 96 -5.19 4.82 -2.77
CA ALA A 96 -5.45 3.65 -1.93
C ALA A 96 -4.17 2.88 -1.59
N ALA A 97 -3.27 2.69 -2.54
CA ALA A 97 -1.99 2.03 -2.32
C ALA A 97 -1.12 2.82 -1.33
N ALA A 98 -1.05 4.14 -1.49
CA ALA A 98 -0.34 5.05 -0.60
C ALA A 98 -0.89 5.02 0.83
N LEU A 99 -2.22 4.99 0.98
CA LEU A 99 -2.87 4.85 2.28
C LEU A 99 -2.47 3.54 2.97
N ASN A 100 -2.51 2.42 2.25
CA ASN A 100 -2.12 1.12 2.78
C ASN A 100 -0.64 1.08 3.19
N ALA A 101 0.24 1.76 2.43
CA ALA A 101 1.64 1.92 2.80
C ALA A 101 1.84 2.76 4.07
N LEU A 102 1.09 3.85 4.25
CA LEU A 102 1.11 4.65 5.47
C LEU A 102 0.66 3.84 6.70
N GLU A 103 -0.37 3.01 6.54
CA GLU A 103 -0.84 2.11 7.60
C GLU A 103 0.23 1.07 7.96
N TYR A 104 0.90 0.49 6.96
CA TYR A 104 2.02 -0.42 7.17
C TYR A 104 3.17 0.25 7.95
N LEU A 105 3.59 1.46 7.55
CA LEU A 105 4.63 2.22 8.25
C LEU A 105 4.26 2.52 9.71
N LYS A 106 2.99 2.82 9.99
CA LYS A 106 2.49 3.05 11.36
C LYS A 106 2.61 1.81 12.24
N ILE A 107 2.44 0.61 11.68
CA ILE A 107 2.61 -0.64 12.42
C ILE A 107 4.10 -0.90 12.67
N MET A 108 4.95 -0.66 11.66
CA MET A 108 6.39 -0.90 11.75
C MET A 108 7.13 0.01 12.73
N THR A 109 6.58 1.21 13.00
CA THR A 109 7.16 2.22 13.90
C THR A 109 6.76 2.07 15.37
N ARG A 110 5.80 1.18 15.71
CA ARG A 110 5.33 0.94 17.10
C ARG A 110 6.19 -0.05 17.90
N LYS A 111 7.51 -0.03 17.71
CA LYS A 111 8.44 -0.84 18.52
C LYS A 111 8.82 -0.17 19.82
#